data_AF-A0A3C1N8S5-F1
#
_entry.id   AF-A0A3C1N8S5-F1
#
_cell.length_a   1.000
_cell.length_b   1.000
_cell.length_c   1.000
_cell.angle_alpha   90.00
_cell.angle_beta   90.00
_cell.angle_gamma   90.00
#
_symmetry.space_group_name_H-M   'P 1'
#
loop_
_entity.id
_entity.type
_entity.pdbx_description
1 polymer ?
#
loop_
_entity_poly.entity_id
_entity_poly.type
_entity_poly.pdbx_seq_one_letter_code
_entity_poly.pdbx_strand_id
1 'polypeptide(L)'
;EVLHLLYLCELAAKGNSQAKSLAQELDDALTVLSTFDEGPDLVLYYKYLLHLQGEPGYERHFNESDSLSASQQHLASTQFRLFQQWWSDWPGKTYKAAAGI
;
A
#
# COMPACT_ATOMS: atom_id res chain seq x y z
N GLU A 1 -0.51 -5.73 -2.81
CA GLU A 1 -1.82 -5.13 -3.16
C GLU A 1 -1.78 -4.29 -4.44
N VAL A 2 -0.69 -3.57 -4.75
CA VAL A 2 -0.57 -2.69 -5.94
C VAL A 2 -0.90 -3.39 -7.27
N LEU A 3 -0.48 -4.65 -7.47
CA LEU A 3 -0.84 -5.41 -8.67
C LEU A 3 -2.35 -5.65 -8.80
N HIS A 4 -3.06 -5.74 -7.67
CA HIS A 4 -4.52 -5.89 -7.66
C HIS A 4 -5.20 -4.57 -8.04
N LEU A 5 -4.67 -3.43 -7.58
CA LEU A 5 -5.13 -2.11 -8.02
C LEU A 5 -4.98 -1.95 -9.53
N LEU A 6 -3.81 -2.30 -10.08
CA LEU A 6 -3.57 -2.27 -11.53
C LEU A 6 -4.60 -3.12 -12.28
N TYR A 7 -4.83 -4.36 -11.82
CA TYR A 7 -5.83 -5.25 -12.42
C TYR A 7 -7.25 -4.66 -12.41
N LEU A 8 -7.68 -4.05 -11.30
CA LEU A 8 -8.99 -3.39 -11.20
C LEU A 8 -9.07 -2.20 -12.17
N CYS A 9 -8.01 -1.40 -12.27
CA CYS A 9 -7.93 -0.28 -13.21
C CYS A 9 -7.99 -0.73 -14.67
N GLU A 10 -7.32 -1.82 -15.04
CA GLU A 10 -7.38 -2.38 -16.40
C GLU A 10 -8.79 -2.86 -16.77
N LEU A 11 -9.52 -3.45 -15.83
CA LEU A 11 -10.92 -3.83 -16.03
C LEU A 11 -11.84 -2.62 -16.11
N ALA A 12 -11.62 -1.62 -15.24
CA ALA A 12 -12.36 -0.37 -15.25
C ALA A 12 -12.21 0.36 -16.59
N ALA A 13 -10.99 0.39 -17.15
CA ALA A 13 -10.71 0.96 -18.48
C ALA A 13 -11.47 0.25 -19.61
N LYS A 14 -11.86 -1.02 -19.42
CA LYS A 14 -12.70 -1.80 -20.35
C LYS A 14 -14.20 -1.64 -20.10
N GLY A 15 -14.60 -0.73 -19.21
CA GLY A 15 -16.00 -0.43 -18.91
C GLY A 15 -16.61 -1.24 -17.76
N ASN A 16 -15.81 -1.99 -16.99
CA ASN A 16 -16.31 -2.70 -15.82
C ASN A 16 -16.58 -1.72 -14.66
N SER A 17 -17.85 -1.40 -14.43
CA SER A 17 -18.28 -0.44 -13.41
C SER A 17 -17.94 -0.88 -11.98
N GLN A 18 -18.08 -2.16 -11.67
CA GLN A 18 -17.74 -2.69 -10.35
C GLN A 18 -16.24 -2.61 -10.09
N ALA A 19 -15.41 -2.96 -11.08
CA ALA A 19 -13.96 -2.82 -10.97
C ALA A 19 -13.54 -1.35 -10.77
N LYS A 20 -14.24 -0.40 -11.39
CA LYS A 20 -13.99 1.04 -11.18
C LYS A 20 -14.26 1.47 -9.74
N SER A 21 -15.37 1.05 -9.14
CA SER A 21 -15.68 1.34 -7.73
C SER A 21 -14.65 0.71 -6.78
N LEU A 22 -14.33 -0.57 -6.99
CA LEU A 22 -13.35 -1.27 -6.17
C LEU A 22 -11.93 -0.69 -6.31
N ALA A 23 -11.55 -0.25 -7.51
CA ALA A 23 -10.27 0.44 -7.72
C ALA A 23 -10.21 1.73 -6.89
N GLN A 24 -11.31 2.51 -6.84
CA GLN A 24 -11.35 3.75 -6.06
C GLN A 24 -11.23 3.48 -4.56
N GLU A 25 -11.94 2.48 -4.04
CA GLU A 25 -11.85 2.11 -2.62
C GLU A 25 -10.41 1.70 -2.22
N LEU A 26 -9.73 0.94 -3.09
CA LEU A 26 -8.34 0.54 -2.86
C LEU A 26 -7.35 1.69 -3.00
N ASP A 27 -7.57 2.60 -3.95
CA ASP A 27 -6.77 3.81 -4.13
C ASP A 27 -6.87 4.75 -2.91
N ASP A 28 -8.10 4.97 -2.43
CA ASP A 28 -8.39 5.77 -1.24
C ASP A 28 -7.72 5.16 0.00
N ALA A 29 -7.80 3.84 0.18
CA ALA A 29 -7.17 3.14 1.30
C ALA A 29 -5.63 3.17 1.25
N LEU A 30 -5.04 3.20 0.05
CA LEU A 30 -3.59 3.28 -0.15
C LEU A 30 -3.03 4.70 -0.03
N THR A 31 -3.87 5.72 -0.21
CA THR A 31 -3.45 7.13 -0.37
C THR A 31 -2.41 7.56 0.64
N VAL A 32 -2.64 7.34 1.94
CA VAL A 32 -1.68 7.79 2.98
C VAL A 32 -0.33 7.09 2.86
N LEU A 33 -0.30 5.79 2.56
CA LEU A 33 0.95 5.06 2.36
C LEU A 33 1.67 5.50 1.08
N SER A 34 0.92 5.83 0.03
CA SER A 34 1.46 6.31 -1.24
C SER A 34 2.16 7.67 -1.10
N THR A 35 1.69 8.55 -0.20
CA THR A 35 2.35 9.85 0.03
C THR A 35 3.78 9.73 0.58
N PHE A 36 4.17 8.58 1.15
CA PHE A 36 5.54 8.35 1.59
C PHE A 36 6.56 8.33 0.43
N ASP A 37 6.11 8.06 -0.80
CA ASP A 37 6.96 8.08 -2.01
C ASP A 37 7.24 9.49 -2.54
N GLU A 38 6.49 10.50 -2.06
CA GLU A 38 6.57 11.88 -2.58
C GLU A 38 7.62 12.72 -1.84
N GLY A 39 8.23 12.18 -0.77
CA GLY A 39 9.14 12.91 0.11
C GLY A 39 10.60 12.42 0.06
N PRO A 40 11.57 13.22 0.57
CA PRO A 40 12.99 12.85 0.58
C PRO A 40 13.30 11.62 1.45
N ASP A 41 12.42 11.29 2.40
CA ASP A 41 12.58 10.17 3.34
C ASP A 41 11.99 8.84 2.82
N LEU A 42 11.60 8.76 1.53
CA LEU A 42 10.88 7.60 0.96
C LEU A 42 11.56 6.25 1.26
N VAL A 43 12.89 6.18 1.15
CA VAL A 43 13.67 4.97 1.43
C VAL A 43 13.57 4.58 2.90
N LEU A 44 13.54 5.57 3.82
CA LEU A 44 13.43 5.31 5.25
C LEU A 44 12.05 4.75 5.59
N TYR A 45 10.99 5.29 5.00
CA TYR A 45 9.63 4.75 5.13
C TYR A 45 9.53 3.31 4.63
N TYR A 46 9.95 3.03 3.39
CA TYR A 46 9.83 1.67 2.85
C TYR A 46 10.68 0.64 3.59
N LYS A 47 11.92 0.98 3.97
CA LYS A 47 12.75 0.10 4.81
C LYS A 47 12.08 -0.21 6.14
N TYR A 48 11.52 0.81 6.79
CA TYR A 48 10.80 0.64 8.05
C TYR A 48 9.55 -0.26 7.89
N LEU A 49 8.77 -0.08 6.82
CA LEU A 49 7.63 -0.94 6.52
C LEU A 49 8.04 -2.40 6.27
N LEU A 50 9.12 -2.64 5.52
CA LEU A 50 9.66 -3.98 5.28
C LEU A 50 10.16 -4.63 6.57
N HIS A 51 10.82 -3.86 7.44
CA HIS A 51 11.21 -4.33 8.77
C HIS A 51 9.98 -4.72 9.61
N LEU A 52 8.90 -3.93 9.60
CA LEU A 52 7.64 -4.28 10.28
C LEU A 52 6.99 -5.57 9.73
N GLN A 53 7.22 -5.90 8.46
CA GLN A 53 6.79 -7.16 7.85
C GLN A 53 7.68 -8.36 8.22
N GLY A 54 8.79 -8.12 8.92
CA GLY A 54 9.76 -9.15 9.33
C GLY A 54 10.80 -9.48 8.26
N GLU A 55 10.94 -8.66 7.22
CA GLU A 55 11.96 -8.83 6.19
C GLU A 55 13.35 -8.42 6.74
N PRO A 56 14.33 -9.34 6.75
CA PRO A 56 15.63 -9.08 7.36
C PRO A 56 16.49 -8.13 6.50
N GLY A 57 17.36 -7.34 7.14
CA GLY A 57 18.36 -6.53 6.46
C GLY A 57 17.89 -5.13 6.07
N TYR A 58 16.63 -4.80 6.36
CA TYR A 58 16.08 -3.46 6.19
C TYR A 58 16.20 -2.57 7.44
N GLU A 59 16.73 -3.10 8.55
CA GLU A 59 16.96 -2.32 9.78
C GLU A 59 18.07 -1.27 9.66
N ARG A 60 19.00 -1.48 8.72
CA ARG A 60 20.22 -0.67 8.60
C ARG A 60 20.18 0.25 7.39
N HIS A 61 20.67 1.47 7.61
CA HIS A 61 20.90 2.48 6.60
C HIS A 61 22.40 2.57 6.27
N PHE A 62 22.72 3.11 5.10
CA PHE A 62 24.12 3.33 4.71
C PHE A 62 24.77 4.41 5.56
N ASN A 63 24.02 5.48 5.84
CA ASN A 63 24.43 6.50 6.81
C ASN A 63 23.81 6.17 8.17
N GLU A 64 24.62 6.14 9.22
CA GLU A 64 24.16 5.77 10.57
C GLU A 64 23.18 6.79 11.17
N SER A 65 23.23 8.05 10.71
CA SER A 65 22.32 9.11 11.14
C SER A 65 20.94 9.04 10.49
N ASP A 66 20.79 8.30 9.37
CA ASP A 66 19.54 8.23 8.64
C ASP A 66 18.54 7.38 9.43
N SER A 67 17.49 8.02 9.93
CA SER A 67 16.43 7.36 10.66
C SER A 67 15.14 8.18 10.59
N LEU A 68 14.01 7.48 10.53
CA LEU A 68 12.73 8.12 10.77
C LEU A 68 12.67 8.60 12.23
N SER A 69 12.17 9.81 12.44
CA SER A 69 11.83 10.29 13.78
C SER A 69 10.74 9.41 14.41
N ALA A 70 10.60 9.47 15.74
CA ALA A 70 9.61 8.69 16.46
C ALA A 70 8.17 8.96 15.99
N SER A 71 7.84 10.20 15.62
CA SER A 71 6.53 10.55 15.08
C SER A 71 6.29 9.96 13.68
N GLN A 72 7.30 9.97 12.81
CA GLN A 72 7.24 9.35 11.49
C GLN A 72 7.07 7.83 11.60
N GLN A 73 7.81 7.17 12.48
CA GLN A 73 7.66 5.74 12.75
C GLN A 73 6.28 5.38 13.29
N HIS A 74 5.74 6.20 14.21
CA HIS A 74 4.40 6.02 14.75
C HIS A 74 3.32 6.18 13.67
N LEU A 75 3.42 7.21 12.84
CA LEU A 75 2.53 7.43 11.71
C LEU A 75 2.58 6.25 10.73
N ALA A 76 3.78 5.87 10.28
CA ALA A 76 3.97 4.79 9.32
C ALA A 76 3.42 3.45 9.83
N SER A 77 3.74 3.08 11.07
CA SER A 77 3.27 1.82 11.66
C SER A 77 1.75 1.80 11.89
N THR A 78 1.16 2.94 12.26
CA THR A 78 -0.29 3.06 12.46
C THR A 78 -1.04 2.94 11.14
N GLN A 79 -0.62 3.71 10.12
CA GLN A 79 -1.24 3.70 8.79
C GLN A 79 -1.06 2.35 8.09
N PHE A 80 0.12 1.75 8.22
CA PHE A 80 0.38 0.43 7.66
C PHE A 80 -0.52 -0.64 8.29
N ARG A 81 -0.67 -0.63 9.62
CA ARG A 81 -1.57 -1.56 10.32
C ARG A 81 -3.02 -1.37 9.92
N LEU A 82 -3.47 -0.10 9.84
CA LEU A 82 -4.82 0.24 9.39
C LEU A 82 -5.09 -0.34 7.99
N PHE A 83 -4.18 -0.09 7.05
CA PHE A 83 -4.30 -0.61 5.69
C PHE A 83 -4.31 -2.14 5.66
N GLN A 84 -3.40 -2.81 6.38
CA GLN A 84 -3.35 -4.28 6.41
C GLN A 84 -4.63 -4.90 6.99
N GLN A 85 -5.22 -4.29 8.03
CA GLN A 85 -6.50 -4.72 8.58
C GLN A 85 -7.64 -4.52 7.57
N TRP A 86 -7.73 -3.34 6.97
CA TRP A 86 -8.72 -3.04 5.94
C TRP A 86 -8.59 -4.01 4.75
N TRP A 87 -7.37 -4.23 4.25
CA TRP A 87 -7.09 -5.15 3.15
C TRP A 87 -7.49 -6.59 3.48
N SER A 88 -7.35 -7.02 4.74
CA SER A 88 -7.76 -8.36 5.15
C SER A 88 -9.28 -8.55 5.16
N ASP A 89 -10.04 -7.50 5.45
CA ASP A 89 -11.51 -7.53 5.56
C ASP A 89 -12.21 -7.12 4.25
N TRP A 90 -11.52 -6.38 3.38
CA TRP A 90 -12.11 -5.78 2.20
C TRP A 90 -12.51 -6.83 1.14
N PRO A 91 -13.79 -6.91 0.74
CA PRO A 91 -14.29 -7.94 -0.18
C PRO A 91 -13.75 -7.82 -1.60
N GLY A 92 -13.28 -6.62 -2.01
CA GLY A 92 -12.69 -6.40 -3.32
C GLY A 92 -11.38 -7.17 -3.55
N LYS A 93 -10.71 -7.63 -2.48
CA LYS A 93 -9.46 -8.40 -2.54
C LYS A 93 -9.58 -9.69 -3.36
N THR A 94 -10.76 -10.30 -3.38
CA THR A 94 -11.02 -11.54 -4.14
C THR A 94 -11.76 -11.28 -5.45
N TYR A 95 -11.96 -10.02 -5.84
CA TYR A 95 -12.69 -9.69 -7.05
C TYR A 95 -12.01 -10.26 -8.29
N LYS A 96 -12.79 -10.99 -9.08
CA LYS A 96 -12.41 -11.48 -10.41
C LYS A 96 -13.53 -11.12 -11.36
N ALA A 97 -13.21 -10.50 -12.49
CA ALA A 97 -14.20 -10.31 -13.54
C ALA A 97 -14.68 -11.70 -13.99
N ALA A 98 -15.98 -11.84 -14.24
CA ALA A 98 -16.48 -13.01 -14.92
C ALA A 98 -15.71 -13.17 -16.23
N ALA A 99 -15.27 -14.39 -16.55
CA ALA A 99 -14.74 -14.67 -17.87
C ALA A 99 -15.81 -14.28 -18.88
N GLY A 100 -15.52 -13.27 -19.70
CA GLY A 100 -16.40 -12.89 -20.80
C GLY A 100 -16.64 -14.11 -21.68
N ILE A 101 -17.90 -14.31 -22.05
CA ILE A 101 -18.39 -15.34 -22.97
C ILE A 101 -17.65 -15.24 -24.30
#